data_AF-A0A940EBA6-F1
#
_entry.id   AF-A0A940EBA6-F1
#
_cell.length_a   1.000
_cell.length_b   1.000
_cell.length_c   1.000
_cell.angle_alpha   90.00
_cell.angle_beta   90.00
_cell.angle_gamma   90.00
#
_symmetry.space_group_name_H-M   'P 1'
#
loop_
_entity.id
_entity.type
_entity.pdbx_description
1 polymer ?
#
loop_
_entity_poly.entity_id
_entity_poly.type
_entity_poly.pdbx_seq_one_letter_code
_entity_poly.pdbx_strand_id
1 'polypeptide(L)'
;MHAWTRQSVRTGQITDALGPEPIGYIAYHADGRMMATVFRRDRPNSGKNGWTASEKAQLFDDMLAYVASYSLEEDRVIHHVDGSWNPNWHGDLSRPFVLEGDRLVISGAPGIDPKTGEEVVYRMEFTKV
;
A
#
# COMPACT_ATOMS: atom_id res chain seq x y z
N MET A 1 -5.10 -6.54 -7.65
CA MET A 1 -5.63 -5.43 -6.85
C MET A 1 -6.70 -4.72 -7.64
N HIS A 2 -7.76 -4.24 -6.99
CA HIS A 2 -8.85 -3.50 -7.62
C HIS A 2 -8.81 -2.01 -7.27
N ALA A 3 -8.59 -1.68 -6.00
CA ALA A 3 -8.60 -0.28 -5.55
C ALA A 3 -7.62 -0.04 -4.40
N TRP A 4 -7.03 1.16 -4.38
CA TRP A 4 -6.36 1.74 -3.20
C TRP A 4 -6.92 3.13 -2.96
N THR A 5 -7.71 3.29 -1.90
CA THR A 5 -8.27 4.58 -1.53
C THR A 5 -7.65 5.12 -0.26
N ARG A 6 -7.68 6.45 -0.13
CA ARG A 6 -7.42 7.20 1.10
C ARG A 6 -8.67 7.96 1.49
N GLN A 7 -9.01 7.92 2.78
CA GLN A 7 -10.07 8.73 3.37
C GLN A 7 -9.44 9.74 4.30
N SER A 8 -9.68 11.04 4.08
CA SER A 8 -9.29 12.08 5.04
C SER A 8 -10.02 11.87 6.36
N VAL A 9 -9.28 11.79 7.47
CA VAL A 9 -9.88 11.71 8.81
C VAL A 9 -10.66 12.98 9.14
N ARG A 10 -10.18 14.14 8.64
CA ARG A 10 -10.77 15.45 8.90
C ARG A 10 -12.06 15.69 8.12
N THR A 11 -12.12 15.34 6.84
CA THR A 11 -13.26 15.70 5.96
C THR A 11 -14.12 14.50 5.58
N GLY A 12 -13.63 13.27 5.79
CA GLY A 12 -14.26 12.07 5.26
C GLY A 12 -14.15 11.91 3.74
N GLN A 13 -13.50 12.84 3.03
CA GLN A 13 -13.34 12.76 1.57
C GLN A 13 -12.51 11.53 1.20
N ILE A 14 -13.02 10.75 0.25
CA ILE A 14 -12.35 9.57 -0.29
C ILE A 14 -11.77 9.91 -1.66
N THR A 15 -10.50 9.55 -1.88
CA THR A 15 -9.79 9.69 -3.16
C THR A 15 -8.91 8.48 -3.41
N ASP A 16 -8.46 8.29 -4.65
CA ASP A 16 -7.48 7.24 -4.96
C ASP A 16 -6.11 7.62 -4.39
N ALA A 17 -5.52 6.71 -3.61
CA ALA A 17 -4.21 6.93 -3.02
C ALA A 17 -3.10 6.86 -4.08
N LEU A 18 -3.26 6.02 -5.10
CA LEU A 18 -2.25 5.78 -6.14
C LEU A 18 -2.84 5.86 -7.56
N GLY A 19 -3.90 6.67 -7.72
CA GLY A 19 -4.67 6.76 -8.96
C GLY A 19 -5.61 5.57 -9.20
N PRO A 20 -6.40 5.63 -10.27
CA PRO A 20 -7.38 4.60 -10.60
C PRO A 20 -6.69 3.30 -11.04
N GLU A 21 -7.31 2.16 -10.72
CA GLU A 21 -6.92 0.82 -11.18
C GLU A 21 -5.43 0.45 -10.91
N PRO A 22 -4.88 0.64 -9.69
CA PRO A 22 -3.47 0.36 -9.43
C PRO A 22 -3.11 -1.10 -9.66
N ILE A 23 -1.84 -1.36 -9.99
CA ILE A 23 -1.32 -2.73 -10.18
C ILE A 23 -0.60 -3.12 -8.90
N GLY A 24 -1.08 -4.16 -8.21
CA GLY A 24 -0.43 -4.58 -6.99
C GLY A 24 -0.86 -5.93 -6.46
N TYR A 25 0.00 -6.46 -5.59
CA TYR A 25 -0.15 -7.72 -4.91
C TYR A 25 0.13 -7.54 -3.41
N ILE A 26 -0.56 -8.36 -2.63
CA ILE A 26 -0.20 -8.67 -1.26
C ILE A 26 -0.10 -10.19 -1.16
N ALA A 27 1.00 -10.68 -0.63
CA ALA A 27 1.26 -12.10 -0.51
C ALA A 27 1.66 -12.43 0.92
N TYR A 28 1.01 -13.44 1.49
CA TYR A 28 1.34 -14.03 2.78
C TYR A 28 1.87 -15.45 2.52
N HIS A 29 3.08 -15.70 2.97
CA HIS A 29 3.80 -16.94 2.73
C HIS A 29 3.69 -17.87 3.94
N ALA A 30 3.69 -19.18 3.70
CA ALA A 30 3.56 -20.20 4.75
C ALA A 30 4.69 -20.20 5.77
N ASP A 31 5.83 -19.56 5.47
CA ASP A 31 6.97 -19.39 6.36
C ASP A 31 6.86 -18.14 7.26
N GLY A 32 5.70 -17.48 7.28
CA GLY A 32 5.43 -16.33 8.13
C GLY A 32 5.89 -14.98 7.56
N ARG A 33 6.37 -14.96 6.31
CA ARG A 33 6.74 -13.72 5.61
C ARG A 33 5.57 -13.16 4.81
N MET A 34 5.57 -11.85 4.60
CA MET A 34 4.64 -11.19 3.72
C MET A 34 5.32 -10.06 2.95
N MET A 35 4.76 -9.75 1.78
CA MET A 35 5.16 -8.57 1.02
C MET A 35 3.93 -7.91 0.40
N ALA A 36 3.96 -6.59 0.33
CA ALA A 36 3.01 -5.82 -0.44
C ALA A 36 3.76 -4.96 -1.45
N THR A 37 3.31 -4.96 -2.69
CA THR A 37 3.86 -4.09 -3.72
C THR A 37 2.72 -3.59 -4.60
N VAL A 38 2.65 -2.27 -4.78
CA VAL A 38 1.64 -1.59 -5.56
C VAL A 38 2.29 -0.49 -6.39
N PHE A 39 1.89 -0.37 -7.64
CA PHE A 39 2.34 0.64 -8.58
C PHE A 39 1.15 1.40 -9.15
N ARG A 40 1.33 2.71 -9.33
CA ARG A 40 0.43 3.52 -10.14
C ARG A 40 0.40 2.93 -11.56
N ARG A 41 -0.77 2.87 -12.19
CA ARG A 41 -0.93 2.20 -13.49
C ARG A 41 -0.25 2.95 -14.64
N ASP A 42 -0.32 4.27 -14.63
CA ASP A 42 0.16 5.19 -15.67
C ASP A 42 1.58 5.74 -15.37
N ARG A 43 2.46 4.91 -14.80
CA ARG A 43 3.85 5.31 -14.53
C ARG A 43 4.62 5.62 -15.83
N PRO A 44 5.44 6.69 -15.86
CA PRO A 44 6.17 7.06 -17.06
C PRO A 44 7.27 6.06 -17.42
N ASN A 45 7.38 5.75 -18.72
CA ASN A 45 8.53 5.03 -19.26
C ASN A 45 9.75 5.95 -19.37
N SER A 46 10.94 5.36 -19.38
CA SER A 46 12.17 6.14 -19.61
C SER A 46 12.25 6.66 -21.04
N GLY A 47 12.73 7.90 -21.20
CA GLY A 47 13.10 8.44 -22.51
C GLY A 47 14.37 7.82 -23.09
N LYS A 48 14.81 8.32 -24.25
CA LYS A 48 16.01 7.83 -24.97
C LYS A 48 17.29 7.82 -24.12
N ASN A 49 17.38 8.74 -23.15
CA ASN A 49 18.54 8.90 -22.28
C ASN A 49 18.35 8.26 -20.89
N GLY A 50 17.34 7.39 -20.73
CA GLY A 50 16.95 6.86 -19.43
C GLY A 50 16.08 7.83 -18.62
N TRP A 51 15.83 7.50 -17.35
CA TRP A 51 15.13 8.38 -16.42
C TRP A 51 16.04 9.46 -15.85
N THR A 52 15.56 10.70 -15.90
CA THR A 52 16.09 11.84 -15.15
C THR A 52 15.92 11.64 -13.64
N ALA A 53 16.62 12.45 -12.83
CA ALA A 53 16.47 12.42 -11.38
C ALA A 53 15.02 12.72 -10.92
N SER A 54 14.35 13.68 -11.58
CA SER A 54 12.96 14.03 -11.25
C SER A 54 11.99 12.90 -11.59
N GLU A 55 12.19 12.21 -12.72
CA GLU A 55 11.34 11.06 -13.08
C GLU A 55 11.54 9.90 -12.11
N LYS A 56 12.78 9.66 -11.64
CA LYS A 56 13.03 8.64 -10.61
C LYS A 56 12.33 8.97 -9.29
N ALA A 57 12.34 10.23 -8.87
CA ALA A 57 11.62 10.68 -7.67
C ALA A 57 10.10 10.49 -7.84
N GLN A 58 9.53 10.87 -8.98
CA GLN A 58 8.11 10.63 -9.26
C GLN A 58 7.77 9.13 -9.24
N LEU A 59 8.59 8.30 -9.88
CA LEU A 59 8.39 6.84 -9.88
C LEU A 59 8.47 6.25 -8.47
N PHE A 60 9.28 6.84 -7.59
CA PHE A 60 9.37 6.45 -6.19
C PHE A 60 8.08 6.82 -5.43
N ASP A 61 7.54 8.03 -5.65
CA ASP A 61 6.25 8.45 -5.07
C ASP A 61 5.05 7.66 -5.61
N ASP A 62 5.17 7.11 -6.83
CA ASP A 62 4.15 6.34 -7.54
C ASP A 62 4.20 4.83 -7.20
N MET A 63 4.83 4.44 -6.09
CA MET A 63 4.87 3.06 -5.63
C MET A 63 4.66 2.91 -4.12
N LEU A 64 4.23 1.72 -3.73
CA LEU A 64 4.33 1.19 -2.38
C LEU A 64 5.05 -0.15 -2.47
N ALA A 65 6.06 -0.36 -1.65
CA ALA A 65 6.74 -1.64 -1.53
C ALA A 65 7.28 -1.85 -0.12
N TYR A 66 6.90 -2.95 0.54
CA TYR A 66 7.51 -3.35 1.80
C TYR A 66 7.49 -4.86 1.98
N VAL A 67 8.42 -5.33 2.80
CA VAL A 67 8.55 -6.71 3.25
C VAL A 67 8.42 -6.73 4.77
N ALA A 68 7.80 -7.78 5.27
CA ALA A 68 7.54 -7.95 6.69
C ALA A 68 7.43 -9.43 7.04
N SER A 69 7.54 -9.76 8.32
CA SER A 69 6.84 -10.93 8.86
C SER A 69 5.41 -10.55 9.26
N TYR A 70 4.55 -11.54 9.52
CA TYR A 70 3.20 -11.24 9.96
C TYR A 70 2.69 -12.16 11.06
N SER A 71 1.78 -11.63 11.87
CA SER A 71 0.96 -12.38 12.81
C SER A 71 -0.51 -12.08 12.54
N LEU A 72 -1.38 -13.06 12.80
CA LEU A 72 -2.82 -12.96 12.57
C LEU A 72 -3.56 -12.93 13.91
N GLU A 73 -4.46 -11.97 14.06
CA GLU A 73 -5.42 -11.86 15.15
C GLU A 73 -6.85 -12.03 14.58
N GLU A 74 -7.88 -12.01 15.44
CA GLU A 74 -9.27 -12.28 15.01
C GLU A 74 -9.79 -11.29 13.95
N ASP A 75 -9.48 -10.00 14.08
CA ASP A 75 -10.03 -8.92 13.25
C ASP A 75 -8.98 -8.18 12.41
N ARG A 76 -7.70 -8.58 12.51
CA ARG A 76 -6.57 -7.87 11.91
C ARG A 76 -5.39 -8.79 11.65
N VAL A 77 -4.54 -8.35 10.74
CA VAL A 77 -3.18 -8.86 10.57
C VAL A 77 -2.21 -7.79 11.03
N ILE A 78 -1.15 -8.18 11.72
CA ILE A 78 -0.06 -7.28 12.09
C ILE A 78 1.11 -7.57 11.15
N HIS A 79 1.56 -6.56 10.40
CA HIS A 79 2.80 -6.66 9.62
C HIS A 79 3.96 -6.11 10.45
N HIS A 80 4.94 -6.95 10.76
CA HIS A 80 6.18 -6.56 11.44
C HIS A 80 7.20 -6.17 10.37
N VAL A 81 7.29 -4.88 10.06
CA VAL A 81 8.02 -4.41 8.88
C VAL A 81 9.53 -4.58 9.05
N ASP A 82 10.12 -5.36 8.14
CA ASP A 82 11.57 -5.57 8.05
C ASP A 82 12.23 -4.50 7.15
N GLY A 83 11.50 -4.04 6.13
CA GLY A 83 11.98 -3.01 5.20
C GLY A 83 10.88 -2.44 4.31
N SER A 84 10.98 -1.15 4.01
CA SER A 84 9.99 -0.40 3.24
C SER A 84 10.67 0.59 2.30
N TRP A 85 10.04 0.83 1.14
CA TRP A 85 10.42 1.92 0.24
C TRP A 85 10.43 3.27 0.97
N ASN A 86 9.52 3.47 1.92
CA ASN A 86 9.48 4.62 2.81
C ASN A 86 9.96 4.21 4.22
N PRO A 87 11.16 4.62 4.66
CA PRO A 87 11.70 4.25 5.98
C PRO A 87 10.87 4.72 7.18
N ASN A 88 9.97 5.70 7.00
CA ASN A 88 9.04 6.11 8.04
C ASN A 88 7.96 5.05 8.32
N TRP A 89 7.81 4.07 7.44
CA TRP A 89 6.94 2.92 7.63
C TRP A 89 7.78 1.76 8.15
N HIS A 90 7.96 1.72 9.46
CA HIS A 90 8.71 0.70 10.18
C HIS A 90 7.93 0.21 11.40
N GLY A 91 8.36 -0.91 11.98
CA GLY A 91 7.70 -1.51 13.15
C GLY A 91 6.37 -2.17 12.78
N ASP A 92 5.46 -2.20 13.75
CA ASP A 92 4.21 -2.95 13.62
C ASP A 92 3.12 -2.13 12.96
N LEU A 93 2.57 -2.69 11.89
CA LEU A 93 1.46 -2.12 11.14
C LEU A 93 0.22 -2.97 11.34
N SER A 94 -0.68 -2.51 12.21
CA SER A 94 -2.00 -3.12 12.39
C SER A 94 -2.88 -2.88 11.16
N ARG A 95 -3.43 -3.98 10.62
CA ARG A 95 -4.24 -3.97 9.41
C ARG A 95 -5.55 -4.74 9.60
N PRO A 96 -6.63 -4.05 9.99
CA PRO A 96 -7.95 -4.65 10.00
C PRO A 96 -8.30 -5.16 8.60
N PHE A 97 -8.98 -6.29 8.52
CA PHE A 97 -9.37 -6.85 7.24
C PHE A 97 -10.75 -7.51 7.27
N VAL A 98 -11.34 -7.63 6.09
CA VAL A 98 -12.51 -8.46 5.80
C VAL A 98 -12.14 -9.38 4.65
N LEU A 99 -12.32 -10.68 4.86
CA LEU A 99 -12.07 -11.72 3.86
C LEU A 99 -13.37 -12.45 3.55
N GLU A 100 -13.88 -12.30 2.33
CA GLU A 100 -15.12 -12.89 1.84
C GLU A 100 -14.82 -13.73 0.60
N GLY A 101 -14.73 -15.05 0.77
CA GLY A 101 -14.29 -15.96 -0.31
C GLY A 101 -12.89 -15.57 -0.80
N ASP A 102 -12.79 -15.17 -2.06
CA ASP A 102 -11.52 -14.74 -2.67
C ASP A 102 -11.29 -13.22 -2.59
N ARG A 103 -12.21 -12.44 -2.00
CA ARG A 103 -12.09 -10.99 -1.88
C ARG A 103 -11.52 -10.58 -0.53
N LEU A 104 -10.38 -9.88 -0.56
CA LEU A 104 -9.75 -9.27 0.62
C LEU A 104 -9.92 -7.75 0.56
N VAL A 105 -10.50 -7.20 1.63
CA VAL A 105 -10.46 -5.77 1.94
C VAL A 105 -9.56 -5.59 3.15
N ILE A 106 -8.50 -4.82 3.02
CA ILE A 106 -7.55 -4.55 4.12
C ILE A 106 -7.38 -3.05 4.29
N SER A 107 -7.35 -2.57 5.53
CA SER A 107 -7.20 -1.15 5.84
C SER A 107 -6.04 -0.90 6.80
N GLY A 108 -5.59 0.36 6.88
CA GLY A 108 -4.67 0.81 7.92
C GLY A 108 -5.39 1.46 9.10
N ALA A 109 -4.67 1.65 10.21
CA ALA A 109 -5.02 2.67 11.18
C ALA A 109 -4.85 4.08 10.57
N PRO A 110 -5.44 5.14 11.17
CA PRO A 110 -5.12 6.51 10.83
C PRO A 110 -3.61 6.75 10.80
N GLY A 111 -3.12 7.38 9.75
CA GLY A 111 -1.70 7.69 9.58
C GLY A 111 -1.49 8.89 8.67
N ILE A 112 -0.29 9.47 8.73
CA ILE A 112 0.06 10.63 7.92
C ILE A 112 0.37 10.19 6.49
N ASP A 113 -0.40 10.70 5.53
CA ASP A 113 -0.15 10.50 4.10
C ASP A 113 1.19 11.15 3.72
N PRO A 114 2.17 10.38 3.20
CA PRO A 114 3.53 10.89 3.00
C PRO A 114 3.62 11.97 1.91
N LYS A 115 2.62 12.05 1.02
CA LYS A 115 2.59 13.00 -0.10
C LYS A 115 1.96 14.33 0.31
N THR A 116 0.94 14.29 1.15
CA THR A 116 0.11 15.47 1.48
C THR A 116 0.25 15.95 2.92
N GLY A 117 0.80 15.12 3.82
CA GLY A 117 0.89 15.40 5.25
C GLY A 117 -0.47 15.33 5.98
N GLU A 118 -1.54 14.94 5.30
CA GLU A 118 -2.87 14.80 5.89
C GLU A 118 -2.99 13.47 6.64
N GLU A 119 -3.69 13.47 7.78
CA GLU A 119 -4.08 12.22 8.44
C GLU A 119 -5.21 11.52 7.65
N VAL A 120 -4.94 10.27 7.23
CA VAL A 120 -5.82 9.49 6.40
C VAL A 120 -5.94 8.05 6.88
N VAL A 121 -7.02 7.39 6.48
CA VAL A 121 -7.16 5.93 6.54
C VAL A 121 -7.04 5.38 5.12
N TYR A 122 -6.10 4.46 4.91
CA TYR A 122 -5.98 3.75 3.65
C TYR A 122 -6.83 2.48 3.64
N ARG A 123 -7.41 2.16 2.49
CA ARG A 123 -8.14 0.91 2.23
C ARG A 123 -7.73 0.34 0.88
N MET A 124 -7.42 -0.94 0.86
CA MET A 124 -7.01 -1.69 -0.33
C MET A 124 -7.95 -2.86 -0.57
N GLU A 125 -8.23 -3.13 -1.84
CA GLU A 125 -9.07 -4.27 -2.27
C GLU A 125 -8.30 -5.19 -3.21
N PHE A 126 -8.32 -6.48 -2.90
CA PHE A 126 -7.66 -7.55 -3.67
C PHE A 126 -8.62 -8.70 -3.93
N THR A 127 -8.34 -9.45 -4.99
CA THR A 127 -8.88 -10.79 -5.22
C THR A 127 -7.73 -11.78 -5.29
N LYS A 128 -7.92 -12.94 -4.67
CA LYS A 128 -6.98 -14.06 -4.75
C LYS A 128 -6.79 -14.50 -6.20
N VAL A 129 -5.54 -14.83 -6.56
CA VAL A 129 -5.14 -15.37 -7.87
C VAL A 129 -4.63 -16.79 -7.72
#